data_AF-A0AAV3M764-F1
#
_entry.id   AF-A0AAV3M764-F1
#
_cell.length_a   1.000
_cell.length_b   1.000
_cell.length_c   1.000
_cell.angle_alpha   90.00
_cell.angle_beta   90.00
_cell.angle_gamma   90.00
#
_symmetry.space_group_name_H-M   'P 1'
#
loop_
_entity.id
_entity.type
_entity.pdbx_description
1 polymer ?
#
loop_
_entity_poly.entity_id
_entity_poly.type
_entity_poly.pdbx_seq_one_letter_code
_entity_poly.pdbx_strand_id
1 'polypeptide(L)'
;MWTSLSEEELLDQLKNHFPLALAIKNITTSSQSVSLLSTAEIVAVKLYSGEAYKPLNRKLRSGQTMTSAEQLLDIALSKALAKSSLNILTKTYRGSQVTDALGSIAEGKVGQDPAYLSTSRDPNIAREFAEENKYSLWSVIFGCSGFDMVPVNKDTIEAEVLYPKNTAMRLLLRHTVQKREYRVLEEASVSEGCGHIPLLVDALDLANQSR
;
A
#
# COMPACT_ATOMS: atom_id res chain seq x y z
N MET A 1 -7.58 1.13 -26.43
CA MET A 1 -7.37 2.55 -26.13
C MET A 1 -8.59 3.04 -25.37
N TRP A 2 -8.48 3.26 -24.06
CA TRP A 2 -9.52 4.00 -23.34
C TRP A 2 -9.15 5.48 -23.46
N THR A 3 -10.03 6.25 -24.07
CA THR A 3 -10.01 7.71 -24.05
C THR A 3 -9.95 8.18 -22.60
N SER A 4 -9.17 9.24 -22.31
CA SER A 4 -9.12 9.82 -20.98
C SER A 4 -10.51 10.32 -20.60
N LEU A 5 -11.23 9.55 -19.77
CA LEU A 5 -12.49 9.99 -19.18
C LEU A 5 -12.25 11.29 -18.42
N SER A 6 -13.14 12.25 -18.62
CA SER A 6 -13.21 13.44 -17.76
C SER A 6 -13.52 13.03 -16.32
N GLU A 7 -13.23 13.93 -15.36
CA GLU A 7 -13.48 13.65 -13.95
C GLU A 7 -14.98 13.49 -13.64
N GLU A 8 -15.85 14.21 -14.36
CA GLU A 8 -17.31 14.07 -14.24
C GLU A 8 -17.78 12.71 -14.75
N GLU A 9 -17.33 12.29 -15.94
CA GLU A 9 -17.67 10.97 -16.50
C GLU A 9 -17.17 9.83 -15.62
N LEU A 10 -15.96 9.96 -15.06
CA LEU A 10 -15.38 8.96 -14.15
C LEU A 10 -16.22 8.85 -12.87
N LEU A 11 -16.64 9.99 -12.29
CA LEU A 11 -17.48 10.00 -11.09
C LEU A 11 -18.85 9.37 -11.36
N ASP A 12 -19.48 9.70 -12.48
CA ASP A 12 -20.80 9.19 -12.83
C ASP A 12 -20.75 7.68 -13.09
N GLN A 13 -19.72 7.19 -13.80
CA GLN A 13 -19.54 5.76 -14.00
C GLN A 13 -19.26 5.02 -12.68
N LEU A 14 -18.45 5.59 -11.78
CA LEU A 14 -18.24 5.01 -10.44
C LEU A 14 -19.55 4.91 -9.65
N LYS A 15 -20.39 5.95 -9.65
CA LYS A 15 -21.69 5.94 -8.96
C LYS A 15 -22.67 4.94 -9.57
N ASN A 16 -22.66 4.78 -10.90
CA ASN A 16 -23.51 3.82 -11.59
C ASN A 16 -23.13 2.37 -11.28
N HIS A 17 -21.83 2.10 -11.09
CA HIS A 17 -21.34 0.74 -10.84
C HIS A 17 -21.26 0.38 -9.35
N PHE A 18 -21.11 1.36 -8.45
CA PHE A 18 -20.97 1.15 -7.02
C PHE A 18 -22.07 1.90 -6.26
N PRO A 19 -23.16 1.23 -5.84
CA PRO A 19 -24.23 1.88 -5.08
C PRO A 19 -23.74 2.59 -3.81
N LEU A 20 -22.70 2.06 -3.16
CA LEU A 20 -22.05 2.69 -2.00
C LEU A 20 -21.43 4.06 -2.32
N ALA A 21 -21.03 4.31 -3.57
CA ALA A 21 -20.51 5.62 -3.98
C ALA A 21 -21.55 6.74 -3.91
N LEU A 22 -22.85 6.43 -3.98
CA LEU A 22 -23.94 7.40 -3.82
C LEU A 22 -24.06 7.90 -2.37
N ALA A 23 -23.64 7.08 -1.41
CA ALA A 23 -23.67 7.42 0.02
C ALA A 23 -22.48 8.28 0.47
N ILE A 24 -21.44 8.38 -0.36
CA ILE A 24 -20.26 9.22 -0.09
C ILE A 24 -20.64 10.68 -0.39
N LYS A 25 -21.27 11.35 0.57
CA LYS A 25 -21.66 12.77 0.49
C LYS A 25 -20.66 13.67 1.22
N ASN A 26 -20.56 14.92 0.75
CA ASN A 26 -19.89 16.06 1.38
C ASN A 26 -18.50 15.76 1.96
N ILE A 27 -17.51 15.88 1.10
CA ILE A 27 -16.11 15.76 1.50
C ILE A 27 -15.65 17.10 2.09
N THR A 28 -15.84 17.29 3.39
CA THR A 28 -15.29 18.46 4.10
C THR A 28 -13.82 18.16 4.44
N THR A 29 -12.91 18.60 3.57
CA THR A 29 -11.48 18.34 3.69
C THR A 29 -10.74 19.53 4.27
N SER A 30 -10.16 19.33 5.45
CA SER A 30 -9.29 20.29 6.14
C SER A 30 -7.80 20.01 5.89
N SER A 31 -7.46 18.97 5.12
CA SER A 31 -6.08 18.60 4.78
C SER A 31 -5.70 19.01 3.35
N GLN A 32 -4.52 19.60 3.19
CA GLN A 32 -3.97 19.98 1.88
C GLN A 32 -3.84 18.79 0.92
N SER A 33 -3.48 17.60 1.42
CA SER A 33 -3.35 16.38 0.61
C SER A 33 -4.65 15.96 -0.09
N VAL A 34 -5.80 16.10 0.59
CA VAL A 34 -7.09 15.71 0.01
C VAL A 34 -7.66 16.82 -0.89
N SER A 35 -7.25 18.07 -0.67
CA SER A 35 -7.66 19.19 -1.54
C SER A 35 -7.17 19.08 -2.98
N LEU A 36 -6.15 18.25 -3.23
CA LEU A 36 -5.61 17.97 -4.57
C LEU A 36 -6.39 16.88 -5.32
N LEU A 37 -7.23 16.11 -4.61
CA LEU A 37 -7.96 14.99 -5.17
C LEU A 37 -9.30 15.44 -5.74
N SER A 38 -9.68 14.85 -6.87
CA SER A 38 -11.02 15.00 -7.40
C SER A 38 -12.03 14.21 -6.57
N THR A 39 -13.31 14.53 -6.71
CA THR A 39 -14.40 13.77 -6.08
C THR A 39 -14.37 12.30 -6.51
N ALA A 40 -14.04 11.99 -7.77
CA ALA A 40 -13.94 10.62 -8.27
C ALA A 40 -12.81 9.85 -7.59
N GLU A 41 -11.65 10.49 -7.42
CA GLU A 41 -10.49 9.93 -6.73
C GLU A 41 -10.78 9.66 -5.25
N ILE A 42 -11.46 10.59 -4.57
CA ILE A 42 -11.86 10.42 -3.17
C ILE A 42 -12.86 9.27 -3.01
N VAL A 43 -13.83 9.16 -3.92
CA VAL A 43 -14.78 8.04 -3.96
C VAL A 43 -14.03 6.72 -4.16
N ALA A 44 -13.08 6.66 -5.09
CA ALA A 44 -12.30 5.45 -5.35
C ALA A 44 -11.47 5.01 -4.14
N VAL A 45 -10.81 5.94 -3.45
CA VAL A 45 -10.06 5.70 -2.22
C VAL A 45 -10.97 5.10 -1.13
N LYS A 46 -12.16 5.69 -0.92
CA LYS A 46 -13.13 5.19 0.06
C LYS A 46 -13.71 3.82 -0.31
N LEU A 47 -14.04 3.60 -1.58
CA LEU A 47 -14.51 2.29 -2.05
C LEU A 47 -13.46 1.20 -1.84
N TYR A 48 -12.19 1.52 -2.15
CA TYR A 48 -11.08 0.60 -1.97
C TYR A 48 -10.91 0.21 -0.49
N SER A 49 -10.83 1.20 0.40
CA SER A 49 -10.66 1.00 1.86
C SER A 49 -11.81 0.21 2.50
N GLY A 50 -13.00 0.23 1.89
CA GLY A 50 -14.13 -0.62 2.26
C GLY A 50 -13.98 -2.06 1.77
N GLU A 51 -14.95 -2.53 0.99
CA GLU A 51 -14.99 -3.95 0.56
C GLU A 51 -14.24 -4.22 -0.75
N ALA A 52 -13.90 -3.17 -1.51
CA ALA A 52 -13.40 -3.36 -2.88
C ALA A 52 -11.92 -3.78 -2.96
N TYR A 53 -11.11 -3.60 -1.90
CA TYR A 53 -9.70 -4.01 -1.93
C TYR A 53 -9.53 -5.50 -2.19
N LYS A 54 -10.37 -6.36 -1.59
CA LYS A 54 -10.24 -7.83 -1.69
C LYS A 54 -10.38 -8.33 -3.13
N PRO A 55 -11.50 -8.07 -3.85
CA PRO A 55 -11.67 -8.52 -5.22
C PRO A 55 -10.68 -7.86 -6.18
N LEU A 56 -10.41 -6.55 -6.02
CA LEU A 56 -9.47 -5.83 -6.90
C LEU A 56 -8.05 -6.40 -6.79
N ASN A 57 -7.51 -6.50 -5.56
CA ASN A 57 -6.16 -7.02 -5.35
C ASN A 57 -6.02 -8.49 -5.74
N ARG A 58 -7.08 -9.29 -5.61
CA ARG A 58 -7.08 -10.68 -6.07
C ARG A 58 -6.89 -10.75 -7.59
N LYS A 59 -7.64 -9.95 -8.35
CA LYS A 59 -7.56 -9.94 -9.83
C LYS A 59 -6.24 -9.37 -10.33
N LEU A 60 -5.74 -8.31 -9.68
CA LEU A 60 -4.42 -7.76 -9.97
C LEU A 60 -3.32 -8.81 -9.80
N ARG A 61 -3.34 -9.61 -8.72
CA ARG A 61 -2.36 -10.68 -8.47
C ARG A 61 -2.50 -11.88 -9.41
N SER A 62 -3.72 -12.26 -9.75
CA SER A 62 -3.97 -13.44 -10.61
C SER A 62 -3.87 -13.14 -12.11
N GLY A 63 -3.82 -11.86 -12.50
CA GLY A 63 -3.90 -11.45 -13.90
C GLY A 63 -5.27 -11.71 -14.54
N GLN A 64 -6.31 -11.94 -13.73
CA GLN A 64 -7.67 -12.15 -14.23
C GLN A 64 -8.25 -10.87 -14.84
N THR A 65 -9.10 -11.05 -15.86
CA THR A 65 -9.81 -9.94 -16.49
C THR A 65 -10.67 -9.18 -15.46
N MET A 66 -10.43 -7.87 -15.37
CA MET A 66 -11.23 -6.96 -14.57
C MET A 66 -12.52 -6.57 -15.30
N THR A 67 -13.62 -6.47 -14.56
CA THR A 67 -14.85 -5.84 -15.02
C THR A 67 -14.63 -4.34 -15.28
N SER A 68 -15.52 -3.70 -16.05
CA SER A 68 -15.44 -2.25 -16.28
C SER A 68 -15.42 -1.45 -14.96
N ALA A 69 -16.21 -1.87 -13.97
CA ALA A 69 -16.26 -1.24 -12.65
C ALA A 69 -14.90 -1.32 -11.92
N GLU A 70 -14.24 -2.48 -11.94
CA GLU A 70 -12.92 -2.67 -11.32
C GLU A 70 -11.83 -1.90 -12.07
N GLN A 71 -11.91 -1.82 -13.40
CA GLN A 71 -10.99 -1.01 -14.20
C GLN A 71 -11.12 0.47 -13.86
N LEU A 72 -12.35 0.98 -13.73
CA LEU A 72 -12.61 2.36 -13.34
C LEU A 72 -12.09 2.66 -11.94
N LEU A 73 -12.33 1.76 -10.98
CA LEU A 73 -11.80 1.87 -9.63
C LEU A 73 -10.26 1.90 -9.63
N ASP A 74 -9.63 1.00 -10.38
CA ASP A 74 -8.18 0.93 -10.51
C ASP A 74 -7.57 2.21 -11.12
N ILE A 75 -8.19 2.75 -12.17
CA ILE A 75 -7.76 4.00 -12.82
C ILE A 75 -7.86 5.17 -11.84
N ALA A 76 -9.02 5.33 -11.20
CA ALA A 76 -9.27 6.44 -10.26
C ALA A 76 -8.33 6.36 -9.05
N LEU A 77 -8.12 5.16 -8.50
CA LEU A 77 -7.21 4.95 -7.37
C LEU A 77 -5.76 5.20 -7.77
N SER A 78 -5.32 4.73 -8.94
CA SER A 78 -3.96 5.00 -9.45
C SER A 78 -3.70 6.51 -9.58
N LYS A 79 -4.66 7.27 -10.11
CA LYS A 79 -4.57 8.73 -10.20
C LYS A 79 -4.47 9.40 -8.82
N ALA A 80 -5.29 8.96 -7.87
CA ALA A 80 -5.29 9.51 -6.51
C ALA A 80 -3.92 9.35 -5.82
N LEU A 81 -3.36 8.13 -5.89
CA LEU A 81 -2.06 7.82 -5.29
C LEU A 81 -0.90 8.58 -5.94
N ALA A 82 -0.97 8.82 -7.25
CA ALA A 82 0.05 9.58 -7.97
C ALA A 82 0.06 11.08 -7.62
N LYS A 83 -1.08 11.67 -7.27
CA LYS A 83 -1.21 13.11 -6.94
C LYS A 83 -0.75 13.49 -5.54
N SER A 84 -0.86 12.56 -4.60
CA SER A 84 -0.67 12.85 -3.17
C SER A 84 0.15 11.76 -2.47
N SER A 85 1.26 11.36 -3.08
CA SER A 85 2.28 10.56 -2.39
C SER A 85 2.88 11.34 -1.21
N LEU A 86 3.25 10.62 -0.15
CA LEU A 86 3.85 11.20 1.05
C LEU A 86 5.20 11.88 0.76
N ASN A 87 5.99 11.34 -0.16
CA ASN A 87 7.32 11.84 -0.53
C ASN A 87 8.28 12.00 0.66
N ILE A 88 8.01 11.28 1.75
CA ILE A 88 8.82 11.22 2.97
C ILE A 88 9.00 9.76 3.36
N LEU A 89 10.18 9.41 3.85
CA LEU A 89 10.44 8.06 4.33
C LEU A 89 9.50 7.76 5.51
N THR A 90 8.62 6.80 5.30
CA THR A 90 7.58 6.41 6.23
C THR A 90 7.76 4.95 6.60
N LYS A 91 7.78 4.67 7.91
CA LYS A 91 7.75 3.31 8.43
C LYS A 91 6.30 2.88 8.65
N THR A 92 5.92 1.76 8.05
CA THR A 92 4.62 1.12 8.25
C THR A 92 4.75 -0.38 8.49
N TYR A 93 3.63 -1.00 8.82
CA TYR A 93 3.52 -2.39 9.20
C TYR A 93 2.46 -3.09 8.36
N ARG A 94 2.67 -4.37 8.07
CA ARG A 94 1.70 -5.19 7.34
C ARG A 94 1.69 -6.61 7.88
N GLY A 95 0.53 -7.05 8.34
CA GLY A 95 0.23 -8.45 8.59
C GLY A 95 -0.44 -9.12 7.41
N SER A 96 -0.19 -10.41 7.21
CA SER A 96 -0.95 -11.24 6.29
C SER A 96 -1.04 -12.68 6.77
N GLN A 97 -2.14 -13.35 6.44
CA GLN A 97 -2.41 -14.75 6.81
C GLN A 97 -1.95 -15.76 5.75
N VAL A 98 -1.48 -15.29 4.60
CA VAL A 98 -1.06 -16.10 3.46
C VAL A 98 0.28 -15.61 2.95
N THR A 99 0.99 -16.46 2.22
CA THR A 99 2.14 -16.03 1.43
C THR A 99 1.70 -14.96 0.44
N ASP A 100 2.38 -13.82 0.45
CA ASP A 100 2.13 -12.73 -0.48
C ASP A 100 3.07 -12.79 -1.69
N ALA A 101 2.88 -11.85 -2.63
CA ALA A 101 3.67 -11.77 -3.86
C ALA A 101 5.18 -11.55 -3.61
N LEU A 102 5.57 -11.12 -2.40
CA LEU A 102 6.95 -10.87 -2.00
C LEU A 102 7.57 -12.08 -1.27
N GLY A 103 6.83 -13.18 -1.06
CA GLY A 103 7.33 -14.36 -0.36
C GLY A 103 8.48 -15.09 -1.07
N SER A 104 8.56 -15.02 -2.40
CA SER A 104 9.58 -15.72 -3.19
C SER A 104 10.89 -14.94 -3.37
N ILE A 105 10.93 -13.65 -2.99
CA ILE A 105 12.13 -12.84 -3.17
C ILE A 105 13.20 -13.21 -2.14
N ALA A 106 14.48 -13.23 -2.56
CA ALA A 106 15.60 -13.43 -1.67
C ALA A 106 16.04 -12.11 -1.00
N GLU A 107 16.73 -12.18 0.13
CA GLU A 107 17.32 -11.01 0.79
C GLU A 107 18.27 -10.26 -0.18
N GLY A 108 18.27 -8.94 -0.11
CA GLY A 108 18.95 -8.01 -1.01
C GLY A 108 18.26 -7.83 -2.38
N LYS A 109 17.33 -8.71 -2.78
CA LYS A 109 16.64 -8.63 -4.07
C LYS A 109 15.36 -7.78 -3.99
N VAL A 110 14.95 -7.28 -5.16
CA VAL A 110 13.76 -6.47 -5.35
C VAL A 110 12.66 -7.33 -5.98
N GLY A 111 11.44 -7.19 -5.49
CA GLY A 111 10.23 -7.70 -6.14
C GLY A 111 9.09 -6.71 -6.05
N GLN A 112 7.93 -7.10 -6.55
CA GLN A 112 6.74 -6.27 -6.65
C GLN A 112 5.50 -7.09 -6.28
N ASP A 113 4.53 -6.46 -5.63
CA ASP A 113 3.16 -6.97 -5.57
C ASP A 113 2.37 -6.36 -6.75
N PRO A 114 1.78 -7.16 -7.64
CA PRO A 114 0.92 -6.63 -8.71
C PRO A 114 -0.30 -5.86 -8.19
N ALA A 115 -0.69 -6.09 -6.94
CA ALA A 115 -1.76 -5.37 -6.27
C ALA A 115 -1.25 -4.14 -5.50
N TYR A 116 -2.19 -3.29 -5.06
CA TYR A 116 -1.90 -2.26 -4.08
C TYR A 116 -1.51 -2.88 -2.74
N LEU A 117 -0.54 -2.25 -2.06
CA LEU A 117 0.02 -2.77 -0.82
C LEU A 117 -0.46 -1.91 0.36
N SER A 118 -1.54 -2.37 0.99
CA SER A 118 -2.13 -1.75 2.18
C SER A 118 -1.25 -2.01 3.41
N THR A 119 -0.94 -0.97 4.16
CA THR A 119 -0.10 -1.02 5.36
C THR A 119 -0.66 -0.09 6.43
N SER A 120 -0.29 -0.28 7.68
CA SER A 120 -0.70 0.59 8.79
C SER A 120 0.49 1.25 9.47
N ARG A 121 0.33 2.49 9.93
CA ARG A 121 1.29 3.09 10.87
C ARG A 121 1.18 2.51 12.29
N ASP A 122 0.06 1.88 12.61
CA ASP A 122 -0.16 1.20 13.89
C ASP A 122 0.24 -0.28 13.81
N PRO A 123 1.29 -0.72 14.53
CA PRO A 123 1.70 -2.11 14.55
C PRO A 123 0.71 -3.05 15.24
N ASN A 124 -0.25 -2.58 16.03
CA ASN A 124 -1.27 -3.44 16.61
C ASN A 124 -2.33 -3.79 15.56
N ILE A 125 -2.79 -2.79 14.80
CA ILE A 125 -3.77 -3.00 13.73
C ILE A 125 -3.21 -3.93 12.66
N ALA A 126 -1.99 -3.68 12.19
CA ALA A 126 -1.37 -4.59 11.25
C ALA A 126 -1.29 -6.03 11.81
N ARG A 127 -1.13 -6.20 13.14
CA ARG A 127 -0.94 -7.51 13.78
C ARG A 127 -2.21 -8.33 13.79
N GLU A 128 -3.36 -7.69 13.91
CA GLU A 128 -4.68 -8.34 13.78
C GLU A 128 -4.79 -9.09 12.43
N PHE A 129 -4.24 -8.52 11.34
CA PHE A 129 -4.19 -9.18 10.03
C PHE A 129 -3.22 -10.37 9.95
N ALA A 130 -2.37 -10.59 10.96
CA ALA A 130 -1.43 -11.70 11.06
C ALA A 130 -1.80 -12.72 12.16
N GLU A 131 -2.64 -12.38 13.14
CA GLU A 131 -2.77 -13.19 14.37
C GLU A 131 -3.65 -14.43 14.24
N GLU A 132 -4.56 -14.47 13.27
CA GLU A 132 -5.54 -15.57 13.18
C GLU A 132 -4.96 -16.88 12.62
N ASN A 133 -3.74 -16.89 12.08
CA ASN A 133 -3.19 -18.05 11.36
C ASN A 133 -1.77 -18.48 11.81
N LYS A 134 -1.53 -19.81 11.80
CA LYS A 134 -0.21 -20.41 12.12
C LYS A 134 0.87 -20.09 11.09
N TYR A 135 0.48 -19.69 9.88
CA TYR A 135 1.35 -19.32 8.76
C TYR A 135 1.20 -17.83 8.46
N SER A 136 1.48 -17.00 9.46
CA SER A 136 1.35 -15.57 9.30
C SER A 136 2.65 -14.89 8.94
N LEU A 137 2.49 -13.77 8.27
CA LEU A 137 3.57 -12.96 7.78
C LEU A 137 3.45 -11.56 8.39
N TRP A 138 4.57 -11.08 8.91
CA TRP A 138 4.72 -9.76 9.50
C TRP A 138 5.80 -8.99 8.76
N SER A 139 5.47 -7.82 8.21
CA SER A 139 6.45 -6.95 7.56
C SER A 139 6.52 -5.59 8.23
N VAL A 140 7.74 -5.11 8.43
CA VAL A 140 8.05 -3.69 8.58
C VAL A 140 8.44 -3.17 7.21
N ILE A 141 7.82 -2.08 6.77
CA ILE A 141 8.02 -1.51 5.43
C ILE A 141 8.49 -0.07 5.59
N PHE A 142 9.57 0.28 4.89
CA PHE A 142 10.05 1.65 4.75
C PHE A 142 9.83 2.11 3.32
N GLY A 143 9.13 3.22 3.10
CA GLY A 143 8.90 3.73 1.75
C GLY A 143 8.45 5.18 1.71
N CYS A 144 8.43 5.75 0.52
CA CYS A 144 8.20 7.17 0.27
C CYS A 144 6.97 7.43 -0.60
N SER A 145 6.58 6.47 -1.45
CA SER A 145 5.48 6.62 -2.40
C SER A 145 4.09 6.30 -1.82
N GLY A 146 4.00 6.03 -0.52
CA GLY A 146 2.75 5.71 0.15
C GLY A 146 1.77 6.88 0.11
N PHE A 147 0.48 6.59 0.01
CA PHE A 147 -0.60 7.56 0.12
C PHE A 147 -1.26 7.45 1.50
N ASP A 148 -1.45 8.58 2.17
CA ASP A 148 -2.11 8.62 3.47
C ASP A 148 -3.63 8.53 3.33
N MET A 149 -4.21 7.43 3.79
CA MET A 149 -5.64 7.18 3.67
C MET A 149 -6.45 7.92 4.75
N VAL A 150 -5.83 8.22 5.90
CA VAL A 150 -6.50 8.79 7.09
C VAL A 150 -7.27 10.08 6.78
N PRO A 151 -6.71 11.04 6.01
CA PRO A 151 -7.43 12.28 5.72
C PRO A 151 -8.69 12.07 4.87
N VAL A 152 -8.73 10.98 4.08
CA VAL A 152 -9.87 10.62 3.23
C VAL A 152 -10.89 9.76 3.97
N ASN A 153 -10.40 8.81 4.79
CA ASN A 153 -11.21 7.85 5.52
C ASN A 153 -11.13 8.08 7.04
N LYS A 154 -11.71 9.20 7.49
CA LYS A 154 -11.65 9.65 8.90
C LYS A 154 -12.33 8.69 9.90
N ASP A 155 -13.16 7.78 9.40
CA ASP A 155 -13.94 6.86 10.22
C ASP A 155 -13.16 5.57 10.57
N THR A 156 -11.97 5.38 10.00
CA THR A 156 -11.13 4.21 10.29
C THR A 156 -10.01 4.56 11.25
N ILE A 157 -9.76 3.64 12.19
CA ILE A 157 -8.61 3.72 13.09
C ILE A 157 -7.34 3.15 12.46
N GLU A 158 -7.41 2.63 11.23
CA GLU A 158 -6.39 1.80 10.61
C GLU A 158 -5.05 2.50 10.35
N ALA A 159 -5.01 3.84 10.46
CA ALA A 159 -3.82 4.64 10.18
C ALA A 159 -3.13 4.24 8.86
N GLU A 160 -3.95 3.92 7.85
CA GLU A 160 -3.51 3.22 6.64
C GLU A 160 -2.63 4.11 5.76
N VAL A 161 -1.53 3.53 5.29
CA VAL A 161 -0.73 4.04 4.18
C VAL A 161 -0.80 3.01 3.06
N LEU A 162 -1.30 3.44 1.91
CA LEU A 162 -1.48 2.59 0.74
C LEU A 162 -0.38 2.85 -0.27
N TYR A 163 0.44 1.84 -0.56
CA TYR A 163 1.42 1.93 -1.64
C TYR A 163 0.79 1.56 -2.99
N PRO A 164 1.19 2.22 -4.10
CA PRO A 164 0.74 1.91 -5.44
C PRO A 164 0.95 0.44 -5.82
N LYS A 165 0.12 -0.06 -6.74
CA LYS A 165 0.36 -1.36 -7.36
C LYS A 165 1.72 -1.40 -8.07
N ASN A 166 2.36 -2.56 -8.08
CA ASN A 166 3.70 -2.76 -8.63
C ASN A 166 4.80 -1.91 -7.97
N THR A 167 4.59 -1.43 -6.74
CA THR A 167 5.67 -0.75 -6.00
C THR A 167 6.81 -1.73 -5.77
N ALA A 168 8.00 -1.36 -6.22
CA ALA A 168 9.20 -2.17 -6.10
C ALA A 168 9.71 -2.13 -4.66
N MET A 169 9.84 -3.30 -4.04
CA MET A 169 10.29 -3.48 -2.66
C MET A 169 11.51 -4.40 -2.61
N ARG A 170 12.58 -3.93 -1.99
CA ARG A 170 13.76 -4.70 -1.62
C ARG A 170 13.52 -5.42 -0.29
N LEU A 171 13.88 -6.69 -0.23
CA LEU A 171 13.92 -7.44 1.04
C LEU A 171 15.25 -7.20 1.74
N LEU A 172 15.23 -6.50 2.87
CA LEU A 172 16.43 -6.23 3.67
C LEU A 172 16.75 -7.38 4.63
N LEU A 173 15.72 -7.95 5.24
CA LEU A 173 15.86 -9.02 6.22
C LEU A 173 14.64 -9.92 6.19
N ARG A 174 14.86 -11.23 6.35
CA ARG A 174 13.84 -12.26 6.53
C ARG A 174 14.24 -13.17 7.69
N HIS A 175 13.28 -13.44 8.56
CA HIS A 175 13.46 -14.37 9.66
C HIS A 175 12.18 -15.18 9.89
N THR A 176 12.32 -16.49 10.11
CA THR A 176 11.17 -17.37 10.33
C THR A 176 11.29 -18.06 11.68
N VAL A 177 10.28 -17.86 12.54
CA VAL A 177 10.20 -18.46 13.88
C VAL A 177 8.82 -19.08 14.05
N GLN A 178 8.77 -20.35 14.48
CA GLN A 178 7.50 -21.04 14.76
C GLN A 178 6.48 -20.94 13.61
N LYS A 179 6.96 -21.04 12.36
CA LYS A 179 6.15 -20.94 11.12
C LYS A 179 5.59 -19.55 10.80
N ARG A 180 5.98 -18.53 11.56
CA ARG A 180 5.71 -17.12 11.28
C ARG A 180 6.91 -16.48 10.61
N GLU A 181 6.68 -15.76 9.53
CA GLU A 181 7.72 -15.03 8.80
C GLU A 181 7.71 -13.55 9.18
N TYR A 182 8.89 -13.03 9.50
CA TYR A 182 9.14 -11.62 9.82
C TYR A 182 10.04 -11.04 8.74
N ARG A 183 9.66 -9.89 8.19
CA ARG A 183 10.41 -9.23 7.13
C ARG A 183 10.64 -7.76 7.41
N VAL A 184 11.74 -7.26 6.87
CA VAL A 184 11.97 -5.83 6.69
C VAL A 184 12.09 -5.56 5.19
N LEU A 185 11.22 -4.70 4.68
CA LEU A 185 11.15 -4.31 3.28
C LEU A 185 11.44 -2.82 3.15
N GLU A 186 12.05 -2.43 2.04
CA GLU A 186 12.31 -1.05 1.68
C GLU A 186 11.87 -0.79 0.24
N GLU A 187 11.21 0.34 -0.02
CA GLU A 187 10.88 0.76 -1.38
C GLU A 187 12.17 1.01 -2.18
N ALA A 188 12.30 0.39 -3.35
CA ALA A 188 13.54 0.42 -4.13
C ALA A 188 13.93 1.82 -4.66
N SER A 189 13.01 2.79 -4.60
CA SER A 189 13.26 4.20 -4.93
C SER A 189 14.03 4.94 -3.82
N VAL A 190 14.08 4.38 -2.61
CA VAL A 190 14.87 4.90 -1.49
C VAL A 190 16.35 4.76 -1.84
N SER A 191 17.09 5.85 -1.75
CA SER A 191 18.51 5.88 -2.11
C SER A 191 19.32 4.96 -1.18
N GLU A 192 20.34 4.28 -1.71
CA GLU A 192 21.17 3.31 -0.97
C GLU A 192 21.87 3.88 0.30
N GLY A 193 21.99 5.20 0.43
CA GLY A 193 22.51 5.86 1.65
C GLY A 193 21.44 6.22 2.69
N CYS A 194 20.16 6.05 2.38
CA CYS A 194 19.07 6.28 3.32
C CYS A 194 18.98 5.12 4.31
N GLY A 195 18.47 5.37 5.53
CA GLY A 195 18.38 4.33 6.57
C GLY A 195 19.70 4.02 7.30
N HIS A 196 20.83 4.60 6.85
CA HIS A 196 22.12 4.51 7.53
C HIS A 196 22.43 5.81 8.28
N ILE A 197 22.90 5.67 9.52
CA ILE A 197 23.54 6.80 10.22
C ILE A 197 24.99 6.86 9.72
N PRO A 198 25.45 8.01 9.18
CA PRO A 198 26.80 8.13 8.64
C PRO A 198 27.86 7.65 9.64
N LEU A 199 28.79 6.83 9.16
CA LEU A 199 29.92 6.25 9.93
C LEU A 199 29.52 5.34 11.11
N LEU A 200 28.22 5.12 11.38
CA LEU A 200 27.82 4.33 12.54
C LEU A 200 28.26 2.87 12.41
N VAL A 201 28.08 2.27 11.23
CA VAL A 201 28.46 0.86 11.01
C VAL A 201 29.97 0.68 11.18
N ASP A 202 30.77 1.62 10.68
CA ASP A 202 32.22 1.62 10.83
C ASP A 202 32.62 1.84 12.31
N ALA A 203 31.95 2.78 12.99
CA ALA A 203 32.21 3.10 14.39
C ALA A 203 31.81 1.98 15.36
N LEU A 204 30.91 1.09 14.96
CA LEU A 204 30.52 -0.06 15.76
C LEU A 204 31.60 -1.14 15.81
N ASP A 205 32.65 -1.07 14.98
CA ASP A 205 33.76 -2.04 14.89
C ASP A 205 33.24 -3.49 14.98
N LEU A 206 32.23 -3.78 14.16
CA LEU A 206 31.52 -5.05 14.23
C LEU A 206 32.52 -6.19 14.00
N ALA A 207 32.61 -7.10 14.97
CA ALA A 207 33.50 -8.25 14.96
C ALA A 207 33.07 -9.28 13.90
N ASN A 208 33.26 -8.91 12.65
CA ASN A 208 32.88 -9.70 11.49
C ASN A 208 34.15 -10.39 10.99
N GLN A 209 34.13 -11.72 10.89
CA GLN A 209 35.23 -12.45 10.27
C GLN A 209 35.36 -11.99 8.83
N SER A 210 36.40 -11.21 8.54
CA SER A 210 36.81 -10.86 7.18
C SER A 210 37.03 -12.17 6.43
N ARG A 211 36.19 -12.48 5.45
CA ARG A 211 36.44 -13.54 4.46
C ARG A 211 37.00 -12.92 3.20
#